data_AF-A0A9X2KTE1-F1
#
_entry.id   AF-A0A9X2KTE1-F1
#
_cell.length_a   1.000
_cell.length_b   1.000
_cell.length_c   1.000
_cell.angle_alpha   90.00
_cell.angle_beta   90.00
_cell.angle_gamma   90.00
#
_symmetry.space_group_name_H-M   'P 1'
#
loop_
_entity.id
_entity.type
_entity.pdbx_description
1 polymer ?
#
loop_
_entity_poly.entity_id
_entity_poly.type
_entity_poly.pdbx_seq_one_letter_code
_entity_poly.pdbx_strand_id
1 'polypeptide(L)'
;MSEGWDREAFRAAYVADGGTPASARSYVSYLNRAERVLEGLPEGGGSGLIDRAERLPVHVWGGERERRDSLAALRCFVRLAGGVAATPPAVIREDRDDRLMQLLRDAQRIGAEYYRLTGKPLGVTGEIAEYEAARALGLTLCVARTPGHDAIDPANGDAVQIKGRAVARDDRYRGMCPAILCDADVQVVVLVLLDRTTLTAIEVWRTDIAAVRRRIAGLASARRRAEGVLAITQFTSIATRVVPPVPSSSPVP
;
A
#
# COMPACT_ATOMS: atom_id res chain seq x y z
N MET A 1 -9.04 -19.82 6.00
CA MET A 1 -10.50 -19.80 6.31
C MET A 1 -10.76 -20.61 7.58
N SER A 2 -10.93 -19.97 8.73
CA SER A 2 -11.46 -20.66 9.91
C SER A 2 -12.99 -20.62 9.86
N GLU A 3 -13.59 -21.79 9.95
CA GLU A 3 -15.03 -22.07 9.94
C GLU A 3 -15.78 -21.25 11.00
N GLY A 4 -17.01 -20.80 10.68
CA GLY A 4 -17.99 -20.49 11.73
C GLY A 4 -18.91 -19.28 11.55
N TRP A 5 -18.72 -18.42 10.54
CA TRP A 5 -19.54 -17.21 10.42
C TRP A 5 -20.44 -17.27 9.18
N ASP A 6 -21.76 -17.36 9.42
CA ASP A 6 -22.78 -17.25 8.38
C ASP A 6 -22.75 -15.82 7.80
N ARG A 7 -22.31 -15.72 6.54
CA ARG A 7 -22.18 -14.45 5.82
C ARG A 7 -23.51 -13.75 5.61
N GLU A 8 -24.60 -14.49 5.50
CA GLU A 8 -25.93 -13.94 5.30
C GLU A 8 -26.46 -13.38 6.63
N ALA A 9 -26.29 -14.12 7.71
CA ALA A 9 -26.56 -13.63 9.07
C ALA A 9 -25.75 -12.38 9.40
N PHE A 10 -24.45 -12.36 9.08
CA PHE A 10 -23.60 -11.18 9.29
C PHE A 10 -24.06 -9.98 8.46
N ARG A 11 -24.42 -10.20 7.20
CA ARG A 11 -24.90 -9.14 6.31
C ARG A 11 -26.20 -8.53 6.82
N ALA A 12 -27.14 -9.36 7.27
CA ALA A 12 -28.38 -8.90 7.87
C ALA A 12 -28.11 -8.10 9.15
N ALA A 13 -27.22 -8.61 10.01
CA ALA A 13 -26.79 -7.98 11.25
C ALA A 13 -26.11 -6.61 11.00
N TYR A 14 -25.21 -6.51 10.02
CA TYR A 14 -24.54 -5.27 9.62
C TYR A 14 -25.52 -4.18 9.16
N VAL A 15 -26.50 -4.56 8.34
CA VAL A 15 -27.53 -3.61 7.87
C VAL A 15 -28.42 -3.17 9.04
N ALA A 16 -28.77 -4.09 9.94
CA ALA A 16 -29.53 -3.77 11.15
C ALA A 16 -28.79 -2.76 12.06
N ASP A 17 -27.46 -2.75 12.06
CA ASP A 17 -26.65 -1.81 12.86
C ASP A 17 -26.37 -0.47 12.14
N GLY A 18 -27.12 -0.17 11.09
CA GLY A 18 -27.05 1.09 10.34
C GLY A 18 -26.04 1.10 9.19
N GLY A 19 -25.43 -0.05 8.89
CA GLY A 19 -24.54 -0.22 7.75
C GLY A 19 -25.30 -0.16 6.43
N THR A 20 -24.70 0.43 5.40
CA THR A 20 -25.38 0.52 4.10
C THR A 20 -25.40 -0.82 3.36
N PRO A 21 -26.53 -1.27 2.79
CA PRO A 21 -26.61 -2.57 2.10
C PRO A 21 -25.60 -2.76 0.95
N ALA A 22 -25.24 -1.66 0.26
CA ALA A 22 -24.23 -1.65 -0.79
C ALA A 22 -22.81 -1.91 -0.25
N SER A 23 -22.54 -1.48 0.98
CA SER A 23 -21.28 -1.64 1.70
C SER A 23 -21.13 -2.99 2.40
N ALA A 24 -22.19 -3.82 2.41
CA ALA A 24 -22.18 -5.09 3.12
C ALA A 24 -21.27 -6.19 2.50
N ARG A 25 -20.58 -5.92 1.39
CA ARG A 25 -19.44 -6.76 0.94
C ARG A 25 -18.09 -6.26 1.47
N SER A 26 -18.07 -5.04 1.99
CA SER A 26 -16.90 -4.30 2.45
C SER A 26 -16.86 -4.13 3.98
N TYR A 27 -17.78 -4.74 4.73
CA TYR A 27 -17.85 -4.59 6.20
C TYR A 27 -16.54 -4.96 6.90
N VAL A 28 -15.77 -5.91 6.36
CA VAL A 28 -14.44 -6.24 6.88
C VAL A 28 -13.47 -5.07 6.76
N SER A 29 -13.50 -4.34 5.64
CA SER A 29 -12.70 -3.12 5.46
C SER A 29 -13.08 -2.04 6.46
N TYR A 30 -14.36 -1.97 6.82
CA TYR A 30 -14.91 -1.03 7.79
C TYR A 30 -14.58 -1.42 9.24
N LEU A 31 -14.59 -2.72 9.56
CA LEU A 31 -14.12 -3.25 10.84
C LEU A 31 -12.62 -2.96 11.04
N ASN A 32 -11.80 -3.30 10.03
CA ASN A 32 -10.37 -3.00 10.01
C ASN A 32 -10.05 -1.50 10.13
N ARG A 33 -10.93 -0.63 9.60
CA ARG A 33 -10.79 0.82 9.76
C ARG A 33 -11.10 1.23 11.20
N ALA A 34 -12.15 0.68 11.80
CA ALA A 34 -12.47 0.93 13.21
C ALA A 34 -11.33 0.52 14.15
N GLU A 35 -10.73 -0.64 13.94
CA GLU A 35 -9.55 -1.06 14.71
C GLU A 35 -8.40 -0.06 14.63
N ARG A 36 -7.95 0.32 13.43
CA ARG A 36 -6.84 1.28 13.27
C ARG A 36 -7.10 2.62 13.97
N VAL A 37 -8.34 3.09 13.89
CA VAL A 37 -8.77 4.33 14.54
C VAL A 37 -8.71 4.20 16.07
N LEU A 38 -8.92 3.00 16.60
CA LEU A 38 -8.93 2.73 18.04
C LEU A 38 -7.54 2.35 18.60
N GLU A 39 -6.68 1.70 17.82
CA GLU A 39 -5.29 1.34 18.18
C GLU A 39 -4.44 2.57 18.53
N GLY A 40 -4.75 3.74 17.94
CA GLY A 40 -4.07 5.00 18.22
C GLY A 40 -4.48 5.70 19.52
N LEU A 41 -5.37 5.12 20.32
CA LEU A 41 -5.92 5.76 21.53
C LEU A 41 -5.43 5.06 22.80
N PRO A 42 -5.02 5.81 23.84
CA PRO A 42 -4.56 5.22 25.10
C PRO A 42 -5.62 4.28 25.69
N GLU A 43 -5.18 3.19 26.32
CA GLU A 43 -6.06 2.23 26.99
C GLU A 43 -6.78 2.91 28.16
N GLY A 44 -7.98 3.44 27.89
CA GLY A 44 -8.86 4.03 28.89
C GLY A 44 -9.79 2.97 29.46
N GLY A 45 -9.75 2.79 30.78
CA GLY A 45 -10.58 1.83 31.50
C GLY A 45 -12.09 2.04 31.34
N GLY A 46 -12.81 0.92 31.23
CA GLY A 46 -14.21 0.79 31.67
C GLY A 46 -15.33 1.15 30.68
N SER A 47 -15.11 1.93 29.62
CA SER A 47 -16.16 2.21 28.61
C SER A 47 -15.97 1.38 27.35
N GLY A 48 -17.04 0.72 26.88
CA GLY A 48 -17.01 -0.25 25.78
C GLY A 48 -16.35 0.29 24.50
N LEU A 49 -15.76 -0.62 23.72
CA LEU A 49 -15.05 -0.34 22.48
C LEU A 49 -15.89 0.47 21.47
N ILE A 50 -17.20 0.24 21.44
CA ILE A 50 -18.17 1.00 20.63
C ILE A 50 -18.30 2.45 21.12
N ASP A 51 -18.46 2.68 22.43
CA ASP A 51 -18.61 4.02 23.01
C ASP A 51 -17.40 4.90 22.72
N ARG A 52 -16.20 4.31 22.76
CA ARG A 52 -14.96 5.00 22.39
C ARG A 52 -14.97 5.39 20.93
N ALA A 53 -15.35 4.46 20.04
CA ALA A 53 -15.42 4.71 18.60
C ALA A 53 -16.44 5.81 18.25
N GLU A 54 -17.61 5.81 18.90
CA GLU A 54 -18.69 6.77 18.61
C GLU A 54 -18.32 8.21 18.95
N ARG A 55 -17.46 8.42 19.97
CA ARG A 55 -16.99 9.75 20.40
C ARG A 55 -15.93 10.34 19.47
N LEU A 56 -15.37 9.58 18.54
CA LEU A 56 -14.32 10.07 17.67
C LEU A 56 -14.87 11.00 16.57
N PRO A 57 -14.16 12.11 16.27
CA PRO A 57 -14.55 13.02 15.21
C PRO A 57 -14.65 12.33 13.85
N VAL A 58 -15.61 12.76 13.02
CA VAL A 58 -15.90 12.18 11.69
C VAL A 58 -14.66 12.15 10.77
N HIS A 59 -13.81 13.17 10.83
CA HIS A 59 -12.61 13.25 9.98
C HIS A 59 -11.62 12.12 10.25
N VAL A 60 -11.58 11.56 11.47
CA VAL A 60 -10.71 10.42 11.83
C VAL A 60 -11.10 9.16 11.03
N TRP A 61 -12.37 9.07 10.62
CA TRP A 61 -12.91 7.95 9.85
C TRP A 61 -12.77 8.15 8.34
N GLY A 62 -12.40 9.35 7.88
CA GLY A 62 -12.35 9.72 6.46
C GLY A 62 -13.69 10.17 5.86
N GLY A 63 -14.74 10.37 6.69
CA GLY A 63 -16.05 10.85 6.24
C GLY A 63 -17.24 10.23 6.99
N GLU A 64 -18.43 10.78 6.78
CA GLU A 64 -19.65 10.38 7.50
C GLU A 64 -20.15 8.99 7.09
N ARG A 65 -19.96 8.63 5.82
CA ARG A 65 -20.28 7.28 5.32
C ARG A 65 -19.35 6.26 5.96
N GLU A 66 -18.07 6.57 5.97
CA GLU A 66 -17.00 5.73 6.48
C GLU A 66 -17.15 5.51 7.98
N ARG A 67 -17.45 6.57 8.74
CA ARG A 67 -17.77 6.47 10.17
C ARG A 67 -18.96 5.54 10.42
N ARG A 68 -20.09 5.78 9.75
CA ARG A 68 -21.30 4.98 9.91
C ARG A 68 -21.08 3.51 9.61
N ASP A 69 -20.52 3.21 8.44
CA ASP A 69 -20.28 1.83 8.00
C ASP A 69 -19.24 1.13 8.92
N SER A 70 -18.22 1.86 9.42
CA SER A 70 -17.24 1.31 10.39
C SER A 70 -17.84 1.03 11.77
N LEU A 71 -18.66 1.94 12.30
CA LEU A 71 -19.36 1.73 13.55
C LEU A 71 -20.38 0.58 13.45
N ALA A 72 -21.08 0.46 12.31
CA ALA A 72 -22.00 -0.65 12.06
C ALA A 72 -21.29 -1.99 12.00
N ALA A 73 -20.12 -2.06 11.33
CA ALA A 73 -19.29 -3.25 11.30
C ALA A 73 -18.80 -3.64 12.70
N LEU A 74 -18.39 -2.65 13.50
CA LEU A 74 -17.92 -2.84 14.87
C LEU A 74 -19.01 -3.36 15.81
N ARG A 75 -20.21 -2.77 15.77
CA ARG A 75 -21.38 -3.22 16.52
C ARG A 75 -21.77 -4.64 16.14
N CYS A 76 -21.78 -4.93 14.84
CA CYS A 76 -22.10 -6.25 14.32
C CYS A 76 -21.12 -7.30 14.86
N PHE A 77 -19.83 -6.98 14.81
CA PHE A 77 -18.77 -7.84 15.31
C PHE A 77 -18.88 -8.10 16.83
N VAL A 78 -19.00 -7.05 17.66
CA VAL A 78 -19.12 -7.19 19.13
C VAL A 78 -20.35 -8.04 19.50
N ARG A 79 -21.48 -7.82 18.82
CA ARG A 79 -22.71 -8.59 19.04
C ARG A 79 -22.54 -10.06 18.71
N LEU A 80 -21.95 -10.37 17.56
CA LEU A 80 -21.78 -11.75 17.11
C LEU A 80 -20.64 -12.49 17.82
N ALA A 81 -19.63 -11.77 18.32
CA ALA A 81 -18.55 -12.32 19.14
C ALA A 81 -18.95 -12.55 20.62
N GLY A 82 -20.23 -12.34 20.98
CA GLY A 82 -20.74 -12.63 22.33
C GLY A 82 -20.29 -11.64 23.41
N GLY A 83 -19.91 -10.41 23.04
CA GLY A 83 -19.58 -9.34 24.01
C GLY A 83 -18.26 -9.50 24.75
N VAL A 84 -17.47 -10.55 24.49
CA VAL A 84 -16.08 -10.62 24.95
C VAL A 84 -15.22 -9.76 24.02
N ALA A 85 -14.17 -9.13 24.56
CA ALA A 85 -13.14 -8.43 23.81
C ALA A 85 -12.39 -9.41 22.88
N ALA A 86 -13.08 -9.91 21.86
CA ALA A 86 -12.45 -10.61 20.76
C ALA A 86 -11.76 -9.52 19.94
N THR A 87 -10.44 -9.57 19.86
CA THR A 87 -9.74 -8.87 18.79
C THR A 87 -10.41 -9.27 17.48
N PRO A 88 -10.78 -8.33 16.61
CA PRO A 88 -11.32 -8.68 15.32
C PRO A 88 -10.35 -9.62 14.61
N PRO A 89 -10.84 -10.61 13.84
CA PRO A 89 -9.98 -11.64 13.31
C PRO A 89 -8.98 -11.03 12.33
N ALA A 90 -7.73 -10.89 12.79
CA ALA A 90 -6.54 -10.68 11.96
C ALA A 90 -6.49 -11.65 10.75
N VAL A 91 -7.17 -12.80 10.90
CA VAL A 91 -7.33 -13.92 9.97
C VAL A 91 -7.80 -13.53 8.55
N ILE A 92 -8.56 -12.45 8.33
CA ILE A 92 -8.97 -12.06 6.95
C ILE A 92 -7.89 -11.22 6.25
N ARG A 93 -7.11 -10.43 7.01
CA ARG A 93 -6.03 -9.60 6.45
C ARG A 93 -4.86 -10.45 5.99
N GLU A 94 -4.44 -11.42 6.81
CA GLU A 94 -3.36 -12.35 6.46
C GLU A 94 -3.67 -13.10 5.16
N ASP A 95 -4.88 -13.67 5.01
CA ASP A 95 -5.24 -14.45 3.80
C ASP A 95 -5.24 -13.61 2.51
N ARG A 96 -5.69 -12.35 2.56
CA ARG A 96 -5.71 -11.47 1.38
C ARG A 96 -4.31 -10.96 1.04
N ASP A 97 -3.58 -10.47 2.03
CA ASP A 97 -2.26 -9.91 1.81
C ASP A 97 -1.32 -11.03 1.36
N ASP A 98 -1.33 -12.20 2.00
CA ASP A 98 -0.56 -13.37 1.57
C ASP A 98 -0.92 -13.83 0.16
N ARG A 99 -2.22 -13.80 -0.20
CA ARG A 99 -2.67 -14.13 -1.56
C ARG A 99 -2.19 -13.10 -2.58
N LEU A 100 -2.23 -11.81 -2.25
CA LEU A 100 -1.71 -10.74 -3.11
C LEU A 100 -0.19 -10.88 -3.28
N MET A 101 0.53 -11.17 -2.21
CA MET A 101 1.97 -11.44 -2.22
C MET A 101 2.29 -12.62 -3.16
N GLN A 102 1.50 -13.69 -3.08
CA GLN A 102 1.66 -14.83 -3.97
C GLN A 102 1.38 -14.46 -5.43
N LEU A 103 0.32 -13.70 -5.69
CA LEU A 103 -0.02 -13.25 -7.05
C LEU A 103 1.08 -12.37 -7.66
N LEU A 104 1.68 -11.48 -6.86
CA LEU A 104 2.78 -10.63 -7.30
C LEU A 104 4.06 -11.42 -7.57
N ARG A 105 4.37 -12.43 -6.75
CA ARG A 105 5.46 -13.38 -7.02
C ARG A 105 5.22 -14.16 -8.32
N ASP A 106 3.99 -14.60 -8.55
CA ASP A 106 3.62 -15.30 -9.78
C ASP A 106 3.73 -14.37 -11.00
N ALA A 107 3.26 -13.13 -10.90
CA ALA A 107 3.39 -12.11 -11.94
C ALA A 107 4.86 -11.80 -12.26
N GLN A 108 5.72 -11.72 -11.23
CA GLN A 108 7.15 -11.56 -11.39
C GLN A 108 7.77 -12.71 -12.19
N ARG A 109 7.46 -13.96 -11.81
CA ARG A 109 7.94 -15.16 -12.51
C ARG A 109 7.47 -15.21 -13.96
N ILE A 110 6.19 -14.96 -14.20
CA ILE A 110 5.59 -14.97 -15.55
C ILE A 110 6.17 -13.83 -16.40
N GLY A 111 6.34 -12.64 -15.84
CA GLY A 111 6.92 -11.48 -16.53
C GLY A 111 8.37 -11.72 -16.94
N ALA A 112 9.16 -12.33 -16.05
CA ALA A 112 10.54 -12.74 -16.32
C ALA A 112 10.62 -13.81 -17.42
N GLU A 113 9.76 -14.83 -17.36
CA GLU A 113 9.67 -15.88 -18.38
C GLU A 113 9.26 -15.33 -19.74
N TYR A 114 8.23 -14.49 -19.78
CA TYR A 114 7.79 -13.80 -20.99
C TYR A 114 8.92 -12.97 -21.61
N TYR A 115 9.67 -12.22 -20.81
CA TYR A 115 10.81 -11.43 -21.30
C TYR A 115 11.91 -12.32 -21.87
N ARG A 116 12.27 -13.42 -21.20
CA ARG A 116 13.30 -14.37 -21.69
C ARG A 116 12.91 -15.00 -23.04
N LEU A 117 11.62 -15.31 -23.24
CA LEU A 117 11.13 -15.94 -24.46
C LEU A 117 10.94 -14.95 -25.61
N THR A 118 10.56 -13.70 -25.33
CA THR A 118 10.12 -12.75 -26.36
C THR A 118 11.03 -11.54 -26.55
N GLY A 119 11.91 -11.26 -25.60
CA GLY A 119 12.68 -10.02 -25.51
C GLY A 119 11.82 -8.77 -25.20
N LYS A 120 10.52 -8.93 -24.93
CA LYS A 120 9.57 -7.84 -24.68
C LYS A 120 9.05 -7.88 -23.24
N PRO A 121 8.79 -6.73 -22.59
CA PRO A 121 8.22 -6.72 -21.25
C PRO A 121 6.73 -7.11 -21.27
N LEU A 122 6.28 -7.85 -20.26
CA LEU A 122 4.86 -8.22 -20.10
C LEU A 122 3.97 -7.05 -19.65
N GLY A 123 4.57 -6.01 -19.05
CA GLY A 123 3.86 -4.82 -18.58
C GLY A 123 3.55 -4.77 -17.08
N VAL A 124 4.10 -5.70 -16.28
CA VAL A 124 3.87 -5.79 -14.81
C VAL A 124 4.95 -5.10 -13.96
N THR A 125 5.83 -4.32 -14.58
CA THR A 125 7.02 -3.76 -13.92
C THR A 125 6.66 -2.70 -12.87
N GLY A 126 5.58 -1.94 -13.08
CA GLY A 126 5.14 -0.91 -12.14
C GLY A 126 4.61 -1.54 -10.86
N GLU A 127 3.71 -2.50 -11.01
CA GLU A 127 3.05 -3.22 -9.91
C GLU A 127 4.06 -3.97 -9.03
N ILE A 128 5.07 -4.61 -9.66
CA ILE A 128 6.15 -5.27 -8.92
C ILE A 128 7.01 -4.25 -8.18
N ALA A 129 7.28 -3.09 -8.78
CA ALA A 129 8.06 -2.04 -8.11
C ALA A 129 7.33 -1.41 -6.92
N GLU A 130 6.03 -1.13 -7.06
CA GLU A 130 5.16 -0.69 -5.95
C GLU A 130 5.23 -1.66 -4.79
N TYR A 131 5.07 -2.95 -5.09
CA TYR A 131 5.18 -4.01 -4.10
C TYR A 131 6.55 -4.08 -3.40
N GLU A 132 7.63 -4.11 -4.18
CA GLU A 132 8.99 -4.18 -3.63
C GLU A 132 9.33 -2.95 -2.78
N ALA A 133 8.87 -1.76 -3.18
CA ALA A 133 9.00 -0.54 -2.40
C ALA A 133 8.21 -0.62 -1.09
N ALA A 134 6.93 -1.03 -1.15
CA ALA A 134 6.09 -1.18 0.04
C ALA A 134 6.70 -2.16 1.04
N ARG A 135 7.19 -3.31 0.57
CA ARG A 135 7.88 -4.28 1.43
C ARG A 135 9.18 -3.73 2.03
N ALA A 136 9.98 -3.01 1.25
CA ALA A 136 11.26 -2.48 1.70
C ALA A 136 11.13 -1.32 2.69
N LEU A 137 10.07 -0.52 2.58
CA LEU A 137 9.87 0.73 3.32
C LEU A 137 8.72 0.70 4.32
N GLY A 138 7.95 -0.39 4.38
CA GLY A 138 6.76 -0.50 5.24
C GLY A 138 5.60 0.40 4.79
N LEU A 139 5.48 0.66 3.48
CA LEU A 139 4.44 1.54 2.94
C LEU A 139 3.10 0.82 2.80
N THR A 140 2.01 1.57 2.91
CA THR A 140 0.66 1.09 2.57
C THR A 140 0.33 1.47 1.14
N LEU A 141 0.21 0.48 0.24
CA LEU A 141 -0.19 0.73 -1.15
C LEU A 141 -1.60 1.30 -1.23
N CYS A 142 -1.77 2.34 -2.05
CA CYS A 142 -3.08 2.93 -2.31
C CYS A 142 -3.92 2.00 -3.18
N VAL A 143 -5.24 2.11 -3.06
CA VAL A 143 -6.15 1.41 -3.98
C VAL A 143 -5.98 2.02 -5.38
N ALA A 144 -6.01 1.17 -6.42
CA ALA A 144 -5.89 1.60 -7.80
C ALA A 144 -6.82 2.78 -8.11
N ARG A 145 -6.28 3.79 -8.82
CA ARG A 145 -6.91 5.07 -9.25
C ARG A 145 -6.78 6.27 -8.30
N THR A 146 -5.89 6.24 -7.32
CA THR A 146 -5.55 7.46 -6.57
C THR A 146 -4.65 8.35 -7.44
N PRO A 147 -5.08 9.57 -7.83
CA PRO A 147 -4.27 10.39 -8.72
C PRO A 147 -3.01 10.89 -8.02
N GLY A 148 -1.84 10.63 -8.60
CA GLY A 148 -0.59 11.31 -8.27
C GLY A 148 0.35 10.60 -7.28
N HIS A 149 -0.12 9.64 -6.49
CA HIS A 149 0.70 8.83 -5.58
C HIS A 149 0.26 7.37 -5.54
N ASP A 150 1.20 6.51 -5.18
CA ASP A 150 1.08 5.06 -5.27
C ASP A 150 0.96 4.41 -3.88
N ALA A 151 1.47 5.08 -2.83
CA ALA A 151 1.42 4.60 -1.46
C ALA A 151 1.39 5.74 -0.43
N ILE A 152 1.06 5.40 0.81
CA ILE A 152 1.18 6.26 1.99
C ILE A 152 2.20 5.64 2.97
N ASP A 153 3.09 6.46 3.51
CA ASP A 153 3.96 6.07 4.63
C ASP A 153 3.14 6.14 5.94
N PRO A 154 2.85 5.00 6.59
CA PRO A 154 1.99 5.00 7.78
C PRO A 154 2.63 5.68 8.99
N ALA A 155 3.95 5.88 9.00
CA ALA A 155 4.65 6.48 10.13
C ALA A 155 4.41 7.99 10.22
N ASN A 156 4.18 8.67 9.10
CA ASN A 156 4.07 10.13 9.04
C ASN A 156 2.93 10.65 8.14
N GLY A 157 2.27 9.78 7.38
CA GLY A 157 1.19 10.13 6.46
C GLY A 157 1.64 10.65 5.10
N ASP A 158 2.94 10.61 4.79
CA ASP A 158 3.47 11.13 3.53
C ASP A 158 2.93 10.34 2.33
N ALA A 159 2.49 11.06 1.30
CA ALA A 159 2.17 10.48 0.01
C ALA A 159 3.45 10.20 -0.78
N VAL A 160 3.54 8.96 -1.28
CA VAL A 160 4.72 8.41 -1.94
C VAL A 160 4.41 8.07 -3.38
N GLN A 161 5.23 8.58 -4.30
CA GLN A 161 5.22 8.18 -5.70
C GLN A 161 6.32 7.15 -5.96
N ILE A 162 5.95 5.97 -6.46
CA ILE A 162 6.84 4.85 -6.73
C ILE A 162 7.02 4.69 -8.24
N LYS A 163 8.28 4.58 -8.67
CA LYS A 163 8.64 4.36 -10.07
C LYS A 163 9.49 3.11 -10.20
N GLY A 164 9.07 2.20 -11.08
CA GLY A 164 9.79 0.96 -11.39
C GLY A 164 10.58 1.03 -12.69
N ARG A 165 11.83 0.56 -12.69
CA ARG A 165 12.61 0.39 -13.91
C ARG A 165 13.32 -0.95 -13.95
N ALA A 166 13.00 -1.75 -14.97
CA ALA A 166 13.75 -2.95 -15.32
C ALA A 166 15.06 -2.58 -16.04
N VAL A 167 16.20 -3.04 -15.50
CA VAL A 167 17.56 -2.73 -15.98
C VAL A 167 18.44 -3.99 -16.07
N ALA A 168 19.54 -3.94 -16.82
CA ALA A 168 20.55 -4.99 -16.69
C ALA A 168 21.24 -4.87 -15.32
N ARG A 169 21.48 -5.99 -14.65
CA ARG A 169 22.12 -5.99 -13.32
C ARG A 169 23.50 -5.35 -13.33
N ASP A 170 24.30 -5.67 -14.33
CA ASP A 170 25.68 -5.18 -14.48
C ASP A 170 25.76 -3.74 -15.02
N ASP A 171 24.67 -3.23 -15.61
CA ASP A 171 24.58 -1.87 -16.17
C ASP A 171 23.32 -1.15 -15.65
N ARG A 172 23.07 -1.27 -14.34
CA ARG A 172 21.80 -0.89 -13.69
C ARG A 172 21.50 0.61 -13.67
N TYR A 173 22.52 1.45 -13.89
CA TYR A 173 22.38 2.90 -13.91
C TYR A 173 22.24 3.49 -15.32
N ARG A 174 22.25 2.66 -16.37
CA ARG A 174 22.01 3.11 -17.74
C ARG A 174 20.54 3.43 -17.96
N GLY A 175 20.29 4.62 -18.49
CA GLY A 175 18.99 5.03 -19.02
C GLY A 175 18.26 6.04 -18.13
N MET A 176 16.94 6.10 -18.36
CA MET A 176 16.06 7.11 -17.77
C MET A 176 15.13 6.49 -16.75
N CYS A 177 14.85 7.24 -15.68
CA CYS A 177 13.72 6.95 -14.81
C CYS A 177 12.41 7.06 -15.61
N PRO A 178 11.36 6.32 -15.23
CA PRO A 178 9.99 6.68 -15.62
C PRO A 178 9.69 8.13 -15.25
N ALA A 179 8.79 8.79 -16.00
CA ALA A 179 8.40 10.16 -15.74
C ALA A 179 7.87 10.33 -14.31
N ILE A 180 8.35 11.37 -13.63
CA ILE A 180 7.96 11.73 -12.27
C ILE A 180 6.94 12.85 -12.37
N LEU A 181 5.74 12.64 -11.82
CA LEU A 181 4.68 13.65 -11.84
C LEU A 181 4.98 14.69 -10.76
N CYS A 182 5.72 15.72 -11.14
CA CYS A 182 6.19 16.75 -10.23
C CYS A 182 5.08 17.65 -9.70
N ASP A 183 3.93 17.73 -10.38
CA ASP A 183 2.78 18.55 -9.97
C ASP A 183 1.81 17.79 -9.06
N ALA A 184 2.05 16.49 -8.83
CA ALA A 184 1.27 15.72 -7.88
C ALA A 184 1.54 16.18 -6.43
N ASP A 185 0.51 16.04 -5.59
CA ASP A 185 0.63 16.25 -4.14
C ASP A 185 1.27 15.02 -3.49
N VAL A 186 2.61 15.00 -3.54
CA VAL A 186 3.46 13.94 -2.98
C VAL A 186 4.63 14.54 -2.24
N GLN A 187 5.10 13.86 -1.21
CA GLN A 187 6.25 14.29 -0.41
C GLN A 187 7.50 13.51 -0.81
N VAL A 188 7.34 12.24 -1.16
CA VAL A 188 8.44 11.29 -1.39
C VAL A 188 8.36 10.67 -2.78
N VAL A 189 9.52 10.47 -3.41
CA VAL A 189 9.66 9.67 -4.62
C VAL A 189 10.57 8.48 -4.34
N VAL A 190 10.11 7.29 -4.74
CA VAL A 190 10.87 6.05 -4.66
C VAL A 190 11.15 5.54 -6.07
N LEU A 191 12.41 5.20 -6.34
CA LEU A 191 12.82 4.50 -7.56
C LEU A 191 13.25 3.08 -7.19
N VAL A 192 12.60 2.09 -7.81
CA VAL A 192 12.97 0.67 -7.69
C VAL A 192 13.64 0.23 -8.98
N LEU A 193 14.90 -0.19 -8.87
CA LEU A 193 15.65 -0.82 -9.96
C LEU A 193 15.44 -2.33 -9.87
N LEU A 194 14.76 -2.88 -10.87
CA LEU A 194 14.48 -4.30 -11.01
C LEU A 194 15.45 -4.93 -12.00
N ASP A 195 15.90 -6.13 -11.74
CA ASP A 195 16.62 -6.94 -12.71
C ASP A 195 15.68 -7.27 -13.87
N ARG A 196 16.02 -6.86 -15.07
CA ARG A 196 15.15 -7.04 -16.25
C ARG A 196 14.90 -8.50 -16.61
N THR A 197 15.77 -9.41 -16.20
CA THR A 197 15.66 -10.84 -16.52
C THR A 197 14.86 -11.62 -15.50
N THR A 198 14.87 -11.19 -14.23
CA THR A 198 14.22 -11.89 -13.10
C THR A 198 13.11 -11.08 -12.43
N LEU A 199 13.01 -9.80 -12.76
CA LEU A 199 12.17 -8.79 -12.11
C LEU A 199 12.38 -8.70 -10.58
N THR A 200 13.54 -9.16 -10.08
CA THR A 200 13.92 -9.02 -8.67
C THR A 200 14.41 -7.61 -8.39
N ALA A 201 14.09 -7.04 -7.23
CA ALA A 201 14.66 -5.76 -6.82
C ALA A 201 16.19 -5.87 -6.63
N ILE A 202 16.92 -4.99 -7.30
CA ILE A 202 18.37 -4.81 -7.14
C ILE A 202 18.62 -3.71 -6.11
N GLU A 203 17.94 -2.56 -6.27
CA GLU A 203 18.11 -1.39 -5.41
C GLU A 203 16.78 -0.63 -5.29
N VAL A 204 16.54 -0.09 -4.09
CA VAL A 204 15.45 0.83 -3.78
C VAL A 204 16.07 2.15 -3.35
N TRP A 205 15.65 3.24 -3.98
CA TRP A 205 16.17 4.59 -3.73
C TRP A 205 15.03 5.51 -3.33
N ARG A 206 15.22 6.28 -2.25
CA ARG A 206 14.22 7.24 -1.72
C ARG A 206 14.79 8.65 -1.71
N THR A 207 13.97 9.64 -2.07
CA THR A 207 14.28 11.07 -1.91
C THR A 207 13.01 11.90 -1.81
N ASP A 208 13.13 13.15 -1.39
CA ASP A 208 12.02 14.08 -1.30
C ASP A 208 11.68 14.67 -2.67
N ILE A 209 10.39 14.92 -2.93
CA ILE A 209 9.93 15.54 -4.18
C ILE A 209 10.62 16.88 -4.45
N ALA A 210 10.97 17.62 -3.39
CA ALA A 210 11.63 18.91 -3.50
C ALA A 210 13.03 18.79 -4.11
N ALA A 211 13.78 17.73 -3.76
CA ALA A 211 15.09 17.45 -4.35
C ALA A 211 14.96 17.09 -5.83
N VAL A 212 13.95 16.30 -6.18
CA VAL A 212 13.63 15.93 -7.57
C VAL A 212 13.26 17.16 -8.40
N ARG A 213 12.36 18.00 -7.92
CA ARG A 213 11.94 19.26 -8.58
C ARG A 213 13.14 20.18 -8.84
N ARG A 214 14.01 20.38 -7.84
CA ARG A 214 15.25 21.18 -8.01
C ARG A 214 16.17 20.57 -9.07
N ARG A 215 16.37 19.25 -9.04
CA ARG A 215 17.24 18.56 -10.00
C ARG A 215 16.70 18.64 -11.43
N ILE A 216 15.38 18.54 -11.61
CA ILE A 216 14.71 18.69 -12.91
C ILE A 216 14.85 20.13 -13.40
N ALA A 217 14.54 21.13 -12.57
CA ALA A 217 14.61 22.55 -12.96
C ALA A 217 15.99 22.96 -13.49
N GLY A 218 17.07 22.38 -12.93
CA GLY A 218 18.46 22.61 -13.35
C GLY A 218 18.92 21.84 -14.60
N LEU A 219 18.06 21.05 -15.26
CA LEU A 219 18.44 20.35 -16.49
C LEU A 219 18.56 21.30 -17.68
N ALA A 220 19.59 21.12 -18.49
CA ALA A 220 19.75 21.83 -19.76
C ALA A 220 18.64 21.48 -20.79
N SER A 221 18.11 20.26 -20.75
CA SER A 221 17.09 19.81 -21.71
C SER A 221 15.69 20.31 -21.33
N ALA A 222 15.13 21.22 -22.13
CA ALA A 222 13.76 21.72 -21.95
C ALA A 222 12.70 20.61 -22.02
N ARG A 223 12.85 19.66 -22.96
CA ARG A 223 11.97 18.49 -23.07
C ARG A 223 11.92 17.69 -21.76
N ARG A 224 13.09 17.36 -21.22
CA ARG A 224 13.16 16.55 -19.98
C ARG A 224 12.61 17.28 -18.76
N ARG A 225 12.72 18.61 -18.75
CA ARG A 225 12.04 19.45 -17.74
C ARG A 225 10.54 19.31 -17.82
N ALA A 226 9.97 19.47 -19.01
CA ALA A 226 8.54 19.35 -19.24
C ALA A 226 8.00 17.94 -18.95
N GLU A 227 8.75 16.90 -19.29
CA GLU A 227 8.33 15.50 -19.09
C GLU A 227 8.62 14.96 -17.68
N GLY A 228 9.34 15.70 -16.83
CA GLY A 228 9.68 15.26 -15.48
C GLY A 228 10.64 14.05 -15.45
N VAL A 229 11.60 13.98 -16.38
CA VAL A 229 12.44 12.78 -16.59
C VAL A 229 13.90 13.01 -16.18
N LEU A 230 14.37 12.21 -15.22
CA LEU A 230 15.77 12.13 -14.79
C LEU A 230 16.48 10.90 -15.38
N ALA A 231 17.80 11.03 -15.63
CA ALA A 231 18.63 9.84 -15.80
C ALA A 231 18.73 9.12 -14.46
N ILE A 232 18.90 7.79 -14.48
CA ILE A 232 18.98 7.00 -13.24
C ILE A 232 20.12 7.53 -12.35
N THR A 233 21.29 7.80 -12.94
CA THR A 233 22.44 8.39 -12.22
C THR A 233 22.15 9.75 -11.59
N GLN A 234 21.31 10.57 -12.23
CA GLN A 234 20.93 11.88 -11.68
C GLN A 234 19.95 11.74 -10.51
N PHE A 235 19.06 10.75 -10.56
CA PHE A 235 18.17 10.44 -9.45
C PHE A 235 18.94 9.87 -8.27
N THR A 236 19.80 8.85 -8.48
CA THR A 236 20.55 8.21 -7.40
C THR A 236 21.52 9.16 -6.70
N SER A 237 22.08 10.13 -7.43
CA SER A 237 22.95 11.16 -6.83
C SER A 237 22.28 12.11 -5.83
N ILE A 238 20.94 12.16 -5.80
CA ILE A 238 20.15 12.99 -4.85
C ILE A 238 19.30 12.15 -3.91
N ALA A 239 19.45 10.82 -3.96
CA ALA A 239 18.62 9.88 -3.22
C ALA A 239 19.45 9.03 -2.27
N THR A 240 18.79 8.52 -1.25
CA THR A 240 19.39 7.58 -0.31
C THR A 240 18.97 6.16 -0.69
N ARG A 241 19.93 5.23 -0.70
CA ARG A 241 19.64 3.82 -0.91
C ARG A 241 18.99 3.23 0.35
N VAL A 242 17.89 2.53 0.15
CA VAL A 242 17.17 1.83 1.21
C VAL A 242 17.71 0.40 1.28
N VAL A 243 18.12 -0.03 2.46
CA VAL A 243 18.40 -1.44 2.73
C VAL A 243 17.12 -2.03 3.29
N PRO A 244 16.46 -2.99 2.61
CA PRO A 244 15.27 -3.62 3.17
C PRO A 244 15.63 -4.37 4.46
N PRO A 245 14.73 -4.46 5.44
CA PRO A 245 14.93 -5.35 6.58
C PRO A 245 15.10 -6.79 6.06
N VAL A 246 16.07 -7.52 6.62
CA VAL A 246 16.29 -8.94 6.32
C VAL A 246 14.98 -9.68 6.65
N PRO A 247 14.44 -10.52 5.75
CA PRO A 247 13.23 -11.28 6.06
C PRO A 247 13.46 -12.10 7.33
N SER A 248 12.57 -11.97 8.30
CA SER A 248 12.55 -12.86 9.46
C SER A 248 12.38 -14.28 8.96
N SER A 249 13.45 -15.08 9.06
CA SER A 249 13.42 -16.51 8.83
C SER A 249 12.65 -17.17 9.98
N SER A 250 11.32 -17.05 9.99
CA SER A 250 10.49 -17.92 10.79
C SER A 250 10.11 -19.12 9.93
N PRO A 251 10.64 -20.33 10.22
CA PRO A 251 10.01 -21.54 9.72
C PRO A 251 8.65 -21.62 10.42
N VAL A 252 7.56 -21.52 9.66
CA VAL A 252 6.24 -21.85 10.18
C VAL A 252 6.26 -23.36 10.49
N PRO A 253 5.98 -23.78 11.73
CA PRO A 253 5.90 -25.19 12.12
C PRO A 253 4.72 -25.90 11.46
#